data_AF-X0XTP3-F1
#
_entry.id   AF-X0XTP3-F1
#
_cell.length_a   1.000
_cell.length_b   1.000
_cell.length_c   1.000
_cell.angle_alpha   90.00
_cell.angle_beta   90.00
_cell.angle_gamma   90.00
#
_symmetry.space_group_name_H-M   'P 1'
#
loop_
_entity.id
_entity.type
_entity.pdbx_description
1 polymer ?
#
loop_
_entity_poly.entity_id
_entity_poly.type
_entity_poly.pdbx_seq_one_letter_code
_entity_poly.pdbx_strand_id
1 'polypeptide(L)'
;MVCLYLAVGLAFSREQVIEVSIINYLWPGLTLVFSLPILHKKGKITLIPGVVLAFSGFYLATVNSGMFSWNVFKGNFQVNYLPYLLAFMAAISWGLYSNLTRRWADHAEGGAVPIFLLVTGLILTIVRFMFPEESYWTPRVVVELLYMSVFPTFLAYTFWDRAMRKGNIILVFSLSYFTPLLSVIISSLYLQVVIKANLWI
;
A
#
# COMPACT_ATOMS: atom_id res chain seq x y z
N MET A 1 -3.05 5.79 -5.96
CA MET A 1 -4.36 5.11 -5.90
C MET A 1 -4.75 4.51 -7.22
N VAL A 2 -4.94 5.30 -8.28
CA VAL A 2 -5.35 4.79 -9.61
C VAL A 2 -4.46 3.65 -10.10
N CYS A 3 -3.13 3.81 -10.10
CA CYS A 3 -2.22 2.75 -10.57
C CYS A 3 -2.35 1.45 -9.78
N LEU A 4 -2.57 1.51 -8.46
CA LEU A 4 -2.72 0.31 -7.63
C LEU A 4 -4.03 -0.42 -7.92
N TYR A 5 -5.14 0.32 -8.00
CA TYR A 5 -6.44 -0.28 -8.33
C TYR A 5 -6.46 -0.86 -9.74
N LEU A 6 -5.80 -0.21 -10.71
CA LEU A 6 -5.61 -0.76 -12.05
C LEU A 6 -4.69 -2.00 -12.04
N ALA A 7 -3.61 -1.99 -11.25
CA ALA A 7 -2.74 -3.15 -11.11
C ALA A 7 -3.50 -4.37 -10.58
N VAL A 8 -4.35 -4.18 -9.57
CA VAL A 8 -5.18 -5.24 -9.00
C VAL A 8 -6.27 -5.66 -9.99
N GLY A 9 -6.93 -4.74 -10.68
CA GLY A 9 -7.99 -5.03 -11.65
C GLY A 9 -7.50 -5.73 -12.93
N LEU A 10 -6.26 -5.45 -13.36
CA LEU A 10 -5.62 -6.10 -14.51
C LEU A 10 -4.92 -7.41 -14.14
N ALA A 11 -4.87 -7.77 -12.85
CA ALA A 11 -4.28 -9.03 -12.43
C ALA A 11 -5.19 -10.19 -12.86
N PHE A 12 -4.63 -11.15 -13.59
CA PHE A 12 -5.40 -12.26 -14.15
C PHE A 12 -5.59 -13.43 -13.17
N SER A 13 -4.85 -13.45 -12.06
CA SER A 13 -4.96 -14.48 -11.03
C SER A 13 -4.84 -13.92 -9.62
N ARG A 14 -5.31 -14.69 -8.64
CA ARG A 14 -5.22 -14.33 -7.21
C ARG A 14 -3.75 -14.25 -6.76
N GLU A 15 -2.91 -15.13 -7.30
CA GLU A 15 -1.47 -15.13 -7.05
C GLU A 15 -0.84 -13.82 -7.56
N GLN A 16 -1.22 -13.36 -8.75
CA GLN A 16 -0.71 -12.10 -9.29
C GLN A 16 -1.15 -10.88 -8.46
N VAL A 17 -2.36 -10.89 -7.88
CA VAL A 17 -2.80 -9.83 -6.94
C VAL A 17 -1.89 -9.78 -5.69
N ILE A 18 -1.49 -10.94 -5.18
CA ILE A 18 -0.55 -11.04 -4.06
C ILE A 18 0.82 -10.47 -4.48
N GLU A 19 1.34 -10.86 -5.63
CA GLU A 19 2.62 -10.36 -6.15
C GLU A 19 2.61 -8.84 -6.37
N VAL A 20 1.53 -8.30 -6.94
CA VAL A 20 1.29 -6.84 -7.07
C VAL A 20 1.32 -6.15 -5.71
N SER A 21 0.68 -6.76 -4.71
CA SER A 21 0.66 -6.22 -3.34
C SER A 21 2.05 -6.21 -2.70
N ILE A 22 2.87 -7.25 -2.96
CA ILE A 22 4.27 -7.31 -2.50
C ILE A 22 5.08 -6.15 -3.08
N ILE A 23 4.98 -5.93 -4.40
CA ILE A 23 5.67 -4.83 -5.06
C ILE A 23 5.19 -3.48 -4.51
N ASN A 24 3.89 -3.30 -4.35
CA ASN A 24 3.35 -2.07 -3.79
C ASN A 24 3.86 -1.83 -2.36
N TYR A 25 4.15 -2.89 -1.60
CA TYR A 25 4.73 -2.82 -0.25
C TYR A 25 6.14 -2.22 -0.18
N LEU A 26 6.78 -1.92 -1.33
CA LEU A 26 8.00 -1.11 -1.39
C LEU A 26 7.76 0.35 -0.97
N TRP A 27 6.51 0.81 -0.93
CA TRP A 27 6.17 2.19 -0.66
C TRP A 27 6.80 2.77 0.62
N PRO A 28 6.85 2.10 1.81
CA PRO A 28 7.43 2.71 3.01
C PRO A 28 8.93 2.91 2.84
N GLY A 29 9.61 1.98 2.17
CA GLY A 29 11.04 2.03 1.88
C GLY A 29 11.36 3.16 0.91
N LEU A 30 10.61 3.26 -0.19
CA LEU A 30 10.74 4.35 -1.15
C LEU A 30 10.44 5.70 -0.51
N THR A 31 9.45 5.77 0.37
CA THR A 31 9.13 7.00 1.09
C THR A 31 10.30 7.43 1.97
N LEU A 32 10.95 6.50 2.66
CA LEU A 32 12.14 6.81 3.44
C LEU A 32 13.31 7.24 2.56
N VAL A 33 13.58 6.51 1.48
CA VAL A 33 14.67 6.82 0.53
C VAL A 33 14.48 8.22 -0.07
N PHE A 34 13.27 8.55 -0.52
CA PHE A 34 12.95 9.87 -1.07
C PHE A 34 12.96 10.99 -0.03
N SER A 35 12.77 10.68 1.25
CA SER A 35 12.86 11.67 2.32
C SER A 35 14.25 12.29 2.46
N LEU A 36 15.31 11.54 2.11
CA LEU A 36 16.70 12.00 2.19
C LEU A 36 16.97 13.18 1.24
N PRO A 37 16.77 13.06 -0.08
CA PRO A 37 16.99 14.16 -1.01
C PRO A 37 15.88 15.23 -0.92
N ILE A 38 14.61 14.86 -0.72
CA ILE A 38 13.50 15.83 -0.82
C ILE A 38 13.42 16.74 0.43
N LEU A 39 13.62 16.16 1.61
CA LEU A 39 13.54 16.90 2.89
C LEU A 39 14.91 17.31 3.43
N HIS A 40 15.99 17.05 2.69
CA HIS A 40 17.38 17.31 3.08
C HIS A 40 17.73 16.77 4.48
N LYS A 41 17.08 15.67 4.88
CA LYS A 41 17.32 15.03 6.18
C LYS A 41 18.65 14.29 6.10
N LYS A 42 19.54 14.52 7.06
CA LYS A 42 20.73 13.68 7.25
C LYS A 42 20.27 12.27 7.63
N GLY A 43 20.25 11.38 6.64
CA GLY A 43 19.90 9.99 6.86
C GLY A 43 20.88 9.37 7.83
N LYS A 44 20.39 8.89 8.98
CA LYS A 44 21.21 7.99 9.79
C LYS A 44 21.36 6.71 8.98
N ILE A 45 22.58 6.32 8.65
CA ILE A 45 22.89 5.07 7.93
C ILE A 45 22.22 3.85 8.59
N THR A 46 21.97 3.91 9.90
CA THR A 46 21.22 2.92 10.68
C THR A 46 19.77 2.67 10.22
N LEU A 47 19.18 3.57 9.43
CA LEU A 47 17.82 3.40 8.88
C LEU A 47 17.80 2.42 7.70
N ILE A 48 18.89 2.31 6.94
CA ILE A 48 19.02 1.41 5.79
C ILE A 48 18.85 -0.07 6.22
N PRO A 49 19.60 -0.59 7.21
CA PRO A 49 19.41 -1.98 7.65
C PRO A 49 18.01 -2.21 8.24
N GLY A 50 17.41 -1.21 8.91
CA GLY A 50 16.04 -1.33 9.41
C GLY A 50 15.00 -1.52 8.30
N VAL A 51 15.12 -0.77 7.19
CA VAL A 51 14.28 -0.94 6.00
C VAL A 51 14.50 -2.30 5.33
N VAL A 52 15.76 -2.71 5.17
CA VAL A 52 16.10 -4.01 4.57
C VAL A 52 15.55 -5.15 5.41
N LEU A 53 15.66 -5.08 6.73
CA LEU A 53 15.10 -6.07 7.66
C LEU A 53 13.58 -6.11 7.57
N ALA A 54 12.92 -4.95 7.58
CA ALA A 54 11.46 -4.90 7.53
C ALA A 54 10.89 -5.41 6.19
N PHE A 55 11.53 -5.06 5.06
CA PHE A 55 11.16 -5.60 3.75
C PHE A 55 11.43 -7.10 3.66
N SER A 56 12.58 -7.56 4.17
CA SER A 56 12.91 -8.99 4.24
C SER A 56 11.90 -9.77 5.07
N GLY A 57 11.48 -9.24 6.22
CA GLY A 57 10.47 -9.87 7.07
C GLY A 57 9.12 -10.00 6.38
N PHE A 58 8.66 -8.95 5.72
CA PHE A 58 7.43 -8.99 4.92
C PHE A 58 7.52 -10.01 3.75
N TYR A 59 8.66 -10.02 3.05
CA TYR A 59 8.92 -10.98 1.98
C TYR A 59 8.94 -12.42 2.49
N LEU A 60 9.67 -12.71 3.58
CA LEU A 60 9.73 -14.03 4.20
C LEU A 60 8.38 -14.50 4.71
N ALA A 61 7.59 -13.62 5.35
CA ALA A 61 6.23 -13.95 5.77
C ALA A 61 5.35 -14.39 4.59
N THR A 62 5.52 -13.72 3.45
CA THR A 62 4.75 -14.04 2.24
C THR A 62 5.21 -15.35 1.59
N VAL A 63 6.52 -15.61 1.54
CA VAL A 63 7.07 -16.89 1.03
C VAL A 63 6.69 -18.06 1.94
N ASN A 64 6.86 -17.92 3.26
CA ASN A 64 6.57 -18.98 4.25
C ASN A 64 5.09 -19.35 4.32
N SER A 65 4.21 -18.42 3.99
CA SER A 65 2.78 -18.69 3.87
C SER A 65 2.40 -19.51 2.62
N GLY A 66 3.34 -19.76 1.71
CA GLY A 66 3.10 -20.43 0.42
C GLY A 66 2.40 -19.55 -0.61
N MET A 67 2.20 -18.26 -0.30
CA MET A 67 1.49 -17.31 -1.16
C MET A 67 2.35 -16.77 -2.32
N PHE A 68 3.68 -16.98 -2.28
CA PHE A 68 4.60 -16.52 -3.34
C PHE A 68 5.54 -17.65 -3.80
N SER A 69 5.68 -17.80 -5.11
CA SER A 69 6.61 -18.74 -5.75
C SER A 69 7.36 -18.05 -6.89
N TRP A 70 8.69 -18.13 -6.87
CA TRP A 70 9.55 -17.53 -7.90
C TRP A 70 9.30 -18.07 -9.31
N ASN A 71 8.94 -19.35 -9.44
CA ASN A 71 8.65 -19.95 -10.73
C ASN A 71 7.35 -19.40 -11.32
N VAL A 72 6.34 -19.22 -10.45
CA VAL A 72 5.04 -18.63 -10.82
C VAL A 72 5.21 -17.15 -11.18
N PHE A 73 5.95 -16.39 -10.36
CA PHE A 73 6.24 -14.98 -10.62
C PHE A 73 6.91 -14.76 -11.97
N LYS A 74 7.95 -15.55 -12.30
CA LYS A 74 8.63 -15.44 -13.60
C LYS A 74 7.68 -15.74 -14.75
N GLY A 75 6.84 -16.77 -14.63
CA GLY A 75 5.83 -17.09 -15.63
C GLY A 75 4.82 -15.95 -15.82
N ASN A 76 4.25 -15.46 -14.72
CA ASN A 76 3.26 -14.39 -14.74
C ASN A 76 3.83 -13.07 -15.29
N PHE A 77 5.08 -12.75 -14.95
CA PHE A 77 5.76 -11.56 -15.45
C PHE A 77 5.94 -11.57 -16.97
N GLN A 78 6.24 -12.74 -17.56
CA GLN A 78 6.36 -12.89 -19.01
C GLN A 78 5.00 -12.77 -19.72
N VAL A 79 3.92 -13.21 -19.07
CA VAL A 79 2.56 -13.14 -19.62
C VAL A 79 2.02 -11.71 -19.57
N ASN A 80 2.12 -11.04 -18.42
CA ASN A 80 1.60 -9.70 -18.25
C ASN A 80 2.43 -8.90 -17.23
N TYR A 81 3.37 -8.09 -17.73
CA TYR A 81 4.22 -7.27 -16.88
C TYR A 81 3.54 -6.00 -16.36
N LEU A 82 2.41 -5.59 -16.97
CA LEU A 82 1.77 -4.29 -16.74
C LEU A 82 1.27 -4.09 -15.29
N PRO A 83 0.60 -5.08 -14.64
CA PRO A 83 0.22 -4.98 -13.23
C PRO A 83 1.41 -4.69 -12.31
N TYR A 84 2.55 -5.33 -12.54
CA TYR A 84 3.75 -5.13 -11.72
C TYR A 84 4.34 -3.72 -11.91
N LEU A 85 4.38 -3.23 -13.16
CA LEU A 85 4.82 -1.87 -13.44
C LEU A 85 3.91 -0.84 -12.76
N LEU A 86 2.59 -1.02 -12.85
CA LEU A 86 1.60 -0.15 -12.21
C LEU A 86 1.72 -0.19 -10.68
N ALA A 87 1.96 -1.36 -10.08
CA ALA A 87 2.20 -1.53 -8.65
C ALA A 87 3.46 -0.76 -8.20
N PHE A 88 4.55 -0.87 -8.97
CA PHE A 88 5.79 -0.16 -8.69
C PHE A 88 5.63 1.35 -8.83
N MET A 89 4.94 1.80 -9.89
CA MET A 89 4.59 3.22 -10.08
C MET A 89 3.70 3.75 -8.95
N ALA A 90 2.78 2.93 -8.43
CA ALA A 90 1.98 3.28 -7.26
C ALA A 90 2.86 3.51 -6.02
N ALA A 91 3.81 2.60 -5.76
CA ALA A 91 4.74 2.71 -4.63
C ALA A 91 5.62 3.97 -4.74
N ILE A 92 6.16 4.27 -5.93
CA ILE A 92 6.94 5.49 -6.19
C ILE A 92 6.06 6.74 -5.96
N SER A 93 4.87 6.77 -6.57
CA SER A 93 3.97 7.91 -6.50
C SER A 93 3.56 8.20 -5.05
N TRP A 94 3.31 7.15 -4.27
CA TRP A 94 2.99 7.29 -2.84
C TRP A 94 4.15 7.84 -2.03
N GLY A 95 5.36 7.34 -2.29
CA GLY A 95 6.57 7.84 -1.63
C GLY A 95 6.86 9.30 -1.96
N LEU A 96 6.70 9.70 -3.22
CA LEU A 96 6.84 11.09 -3.64
C LEU A 96 5.75 11.97 -3.03
N TYR A 97 4.48 11.57 -3.14
CA TYR A 97 3.35 12.30 -2.57
C TYR A 97 3.56 12.58 -1.08
N SER A 98 3.95 11.57 -0.31
CA SER A 98 4.17 11.70 1.12
C SER A 98 5.27 12.73 1.44
N ASN A 99 6.42 12.64 0.78
CA ASN A 99 7.53 13.57 1.02
C ASN A 99 7.26 14.99 0.50
N LEU A 100 6.61 15.13 -0.66
CA LEU A 100 6.25 16.43 -1.23
C LEU A 100 5.17 17.12 -0.38
N THR A 101 4.19 16.36 0.10
CA THR A 101 3.19 16.88 1.05
C THR A 101 3.85 17.45 2.28
N ARG A 102 4.88 16.79 2.83
CA ARG A 102 5.67 17.36 3.93
C ARG A 102 6.39 18.63 3.53
N ARG A 103 7.07 18.63 2.39
CA ARG A 103 7.87 19.77 1.92
C ARG A 103 7.02 21.02 1.69
N TRP A 104 5.78 20.85 1.25
CA TRP A 104 4.84 21.95 0.99
C TRP A 104 3.87 22.21 2.14
N ALA A 105 3.93 21.42 3.22
CA ALA A 105 3.02 21.54 4.36
C ALA A 105 3.07 22.92 5.04
N ASP A 106 4.23 23.58 5.04
CA ASP A 106 4.43 24.88 5.68
C ASP A 106 3.69 26.03 4.96
N HIS A 107 3.33 25.86 3.69
CA HIS A 107 2.73 26.94 2.88
C HIS A 107 1.21 26.81 2.69
N ALA A 108 0.60 25.72 3.13
CA ALA A 108 -0.83 25.46 2.90
C ALA A 108 -1.54 25.08 4.20
N GLU A 109 -2.74 25.62 4.44
CA GLU A 109 -3.55 25.32 5.64
C GLU A 109 -4.24 23.95 5.55
N GLY A 110 -4.65 23.52 4.35
CA GLY A 110 -5.36 22.26 4.08
C GLY A 110 -4.54 21.22 3.32
N GLY A 111 -4.85 19.93 3.52
CA GLY A 111 -4.30 18.83 2.71
C GLY A 111 -5.13 18.60 1.45
N ALA A 112 -4.49 18.23 0.34
CA ALA A 112 -5.17 17.96 -0.94
C ALA A 112 -5.83 16.58 -1.03
N VAL A 113 -5.83 15.80 0.06
CA VAL A 113 -6.40 14.44 0.13
C VAL A 113 -7.83 14.36 -0.41
N PRO A 114 -8.79 15.22 0.00
CA PRO A 114 -10.16 15.11 -0.48
C PRO A 114 -10.25 15.26 -2.01
N ILE A 115 -9.46 16.16 -2.59
CA ILE A 115 -9.41 16.37 -4.04
C ILE A 115 -8.84 15.13 -4.73
N PHE A 116 -7.73 14.58 -4.22
CA PHE A 116 -7.16 13.35 -4.79
C PHE A 116 -8.09 12.15 -4.69
N LEU A 117 -8.86 12.02 -3.61
CA LEU A 117 -9.86 10.97 -3.45
C LEU A 117 -11.01 11.15 -4.45
N LEU A 118 -11.53 12.38 -4.60
CA LEU A 118 -12.59 12.68 -5.57
C LEU A 118 -12.13 12.41 -7.02
N VAL A 119 -10.96 12.92 -7.41
CA VAL A 119 -10.40 12.70 -8.75
C VAL A 119 -10.15 11.21 -9.00
N THR A 120 -9.61 10.49 -8.01
CA THR A 120 -9.43 9.03 -8.11
C THR A 120 -10.77 8.33 -8.30
N GLY A 121 -11.80 8.69 -7.53
CA GLY A 121 -13.14 8.12 -7.65
C GLY A 121 -13.77 8.37 -9.03
N LEU A 122 -13.60 9.58 -9.57
CA LEU A 122 -14.05 9.91 -10.93
C LEU A 122 -13.33 9.08 -11.99
N ILE A 123 -11.99 8.97 -11.91
CA ILE A 123 -11.20 8.15 -12.84
C ILE A 123 -11.64 6.69 -12.78
N LEU A 124 -11.78 6.10 -11.58
CA LEU A 124 -12.20 4.72 -11.43
C LEU A 124 -13.64 4.48 -11.90
N THR A 125 -14.52 5.48 -11.75
CA THR A 125 -15.88 5.43 -12.29
C THR A 125 -15.86 5.41 -13.82
N ILE A 126 -15.02 6.22 -14.46
CA ILE A 126 -14.82 6.18 -15.91
C ILE A 126 -14.29 4.81 -16.36
N VAL A 127 -13.28 4.28 -15.65
CA VAL A 127 -12.70 2.96 -15.93
C VAL A 127 -13.77 1.86 -15.83
N ARG A 128 -14.66 1.90 -14.82
CA ARG A 128 -15.78 0.97 -14.69
C ARG A 128 -16.70 0.97 -15.91
N PHE A 129 -16.94 2.13 -16.54
CA PHE A 129 -17.74 2.20 -17.77
C PHE A 129 -17.00 1.65 -18.99
N MET A 130 -15.66 1.67 -18.98
CA MET A 130 -14.85 1.08 -20.05
C MET A 130 -14.68 -0.44 -19.91
N PHE A 131 -14.69 -0.94 -18.67
CA PHE A 131 -14.53 -2.36 -18.33
C PHE A 131 -15.73 -2.82 -17.50
N PRO A 132 -16.85 -3.19 -18.16
CA PRO A 132 -18.06 -3.59 -17.46
C PRO A 132 -17.82 -4.88 -16.65
N GLU A 133 -18.07 -4.78 -15.34
CA GLU A 133 -17.98 -5.88 -14.38
C GLU A 133 -19.37 -6.26 -13.87
N GLU A 134 -19.60 -7.53 -13.57
CA GLU A 134 -20.82 -7.96 -12.90
C GLU A 134 -20.81 -7.54 -11.42
N SER A 135 -21.63 -6.55 -11.08
CA SER A 135 -21.78 -6.05 -9.70
C SER A 135 -23.00 -6.66 -9.02
N TYR A 136 -22.78 -7.42 -7.96
CA TYR A 136 -23.84 -7.96 -7.11
C TYR A 136 -24.08 -7.05 -5.90
N TRP A 137 -25.17 -6.29 -5.92
CA TRP A 137 -25.53 -5.39 -4.83
C TRP A 137 -26.39 -6.11 -3.79
N THR A 138 -25.84 -6.27 -2.59
CA THR A 138 -26.56 -6.79 -1.42
C THR A 138 -26.42 -5.81 -0.25
N PRO A 139 -27.34 -5.81 0.74
CA PRO A 139 -27.19 -4.96 1.92
C PRO A 139 -25.86 -5.15 2.63
N ARG A 140 -25.33 -6.38 2.66
CA ARG A 140 -24.02 -6.71 3.20
C ARG A 140 -22.90 -5.98 2.45
N VAL A 141 -22.89 -6.06 1.12
CA VAL A 141 -21.90 -5.37 0.27
C VAL A 141 -21.96 -3.85 0.46
N VAL A 142 -23.15 -3.29 0.64
CA VAL A 142 -23.31 -1.84 0.91
C VAL A 142 -22.69 -1.46 2.25
N VAL A 143 -22.91 -2.25 3.31
CA VAL A 143 -22.29 -2.02 4.62
C VAL A 143 -20.77 -2.16 4.56
N GLU A 144 -20.26 -3.19 3.89
CA GLU A 144 -18.82 -3.40 3.68
C GLU A 144 -18.20 -2.24 2.89
N LEU A 145 -18.89 -1.75 1.86
CA LEU A 145 -18.46 -0.60 1.06
C LEU A 145 -18.43 0.69 1.89
N LEU A 146 -19.46 0.95 2.70
CA LEU A 146 -19.51 2.11 3.61
C LEU A 146 -18.37 2.05 4.62
N TYR A 147 -18.12 0.88 5.20
CA TYR A 147 -16.99 0.66 6.09
C TYR A 147 -15.66 0.98 5.40
N MET A 148 -15.42 0.41 4.20
CA MET A 148 -14.21 0.65 3.40
C MET A 148 -14.05 2.12 2.96
N SER A 149 -15.16 2.84 2.77
CA SER A 149 -15.15 4.25 2.38
C SER A 149 -14.80 5.16 3.56
N VAL A 150 -15.34 4.88 4.75
CA VAL A 150 -15.16 5.73 5.93
C VAL A 150 -13.82 5.46 6.62
N PHE A 151 -13.52 4.21 6.98
CA PHE A 151 -12.35 3.93 7.83
C PHE A 151 -11.05 3.79 7.04
N PRO A 152 -10.87 2.78 6.17
CA PRO A 152 -9.60 2.57 5.46
C PRO A 152 -9.31 3.61 4.39
N THR A 153 -10.33 4.31 3.90
CA THR A 153 -10.15 5.38 2.91
C THR A 153 -10.15 6.74 3.58
N PHE A 154 -11.32 7.30 3.91
CA PHE A 154 -11.40 8.70 4.35
C PHE A 154 -10.59 9.00 5.63
N LEU A 155 -10.82 8.25 6.71
CA LEU A 155 -10.14 8.49 7.99
C LEU A 155 -8.65 8.18 7.90
N ALA A 156 -8.27 7.05 7.31
CA ALA A 156 -6.86 6.68 7.18
C ALA A 156 -6.06 7.71 6.37
N TYR A 157 -6.55 8.17 5.21
CA TYR A 157 -5.85 9.20 4.43
C TYR A 157 -5.80 10.54 5.15
N THR A 158 -6.86 10.91 5.89
CA THR A 158 -6.89 12.16 6.67
C THR A 158 -5.86 12.12 7.80
N PHE A 159 -5.76 11.00 8.53
CA PHE A 159 -4.75 10.82 9.56
C PHE A 159 -3.35 10.73 8.99
N TRP A 160 -3.19 10.07 7.83
CA TRP A 160 -1.92 10.03 7.12
C TRP A 160 -1.45 11.44 6.75
N ASP A 161 -2.28 12.25 6.09
CA ASP A 161 -1.94 13.62 5.71
C ASP A 161 -1.57 14.46 6.93
N ARG A 162 -2.34 14.36 8.02
CA ARG A 162 -2.03 15.07 9.27
C ARG A 162 -0.70 14.61 9.87
N ALA A 163 -0.43 13.31 9.89
CA ALA A 163 0.82 12.74 10.41
C ALA A 163 2.01 13.16 9.54
N MET A 164 1.84 13.20 8.23
CA MET A 164 2.86 13.64 7.29
C MET A 164 3.16 15.13 7.47
N ARG A 165 2.15 15.99 7.58
CA ARG A 165 2.31 17.45 7.71
C ARG A 165 2.87 17.86 9.07
N LYS A 166 2.34 17.31 10.18
CA LYS A 166 2.64 17.78 11.55
C LYS A 166 3.44 16.79 12.42
N GLY A 167 3.45 15.51 12.06
CA GLY A 167 4.05 14.45 12.88
C GLY A 167 5.55 14.23 12.64
N ASN A 168 6.09 13.24 13.36
CA ASN A 168 7.44 12.70 13.12
C ASN A 168 7.39 11.67 11.98
N ILE A 169 7.78 12.13 10.80
CA ILE A 169 7.71 11.36 9.56
C ILE A 169 8.48 10.02 9.62
N ILE A 170 9.64 9.99 10.30
CA ILE A 170 10.46 8.78 10.42
C ILE A 170 9.70 7.74 11.27
N LEU A 171 9.10 8.18 12.38
CA LEU A 171 8.30 7.30 13.23
C LEU A 171 7.08 6.74 12.48
N VAL A 172 6.39 7.57 11.69
CA VAL A 172 5.24 7.13 10.88
C VAL A 172 5.65 6.03 9.90
N PHE A 173 6.77 6.19 9.18
CA PHE A 173 7.26 5.17 8.25
C PHE A 173 7.72 3.89 8.97
N SER A 174 8.44 4.03 10.08
CA SER A 174 8.86 2.88 10.88
C SER A 174 7.65 2.10 11.40
N LEU A 175 6.62 2.78 11.90
CA LEU A 175 5.37 2.14 12.35
C LEU A 175 4.59 1.51 11.19
N SER A 176 4.67 2.07 9.98
CA SER A 176 4.00 1.52 8.80
C SER A 176 4.50 0.11 8.42
N TYR A 177 5.74 -0.24 8.76
CA TYR A 177 6.25 -1.60 8.60
C TYR A 177 5.58 -2.63 9.51
N PHE A 178 4.97 -2.20 10.61
CA PHE A 178 4.19 -3.09 11.49
C PHE A 178 2.78 -3.37 10.96
N THR A 179 2.33 -2.67 9.92
CA THR A 179 0.98 -2.88 9.36
C THR A 179 0.69 -4.33 8.96
N PRO A 180 1.59 -5.10 8.31
CA PRO A 180 1.33 -6.49 7.98
C PRO A 180 1.25 -7.35 9.22
N LEU A 181 2.13 -7.10 10.19
CA LEU A 181 2.15 -7.82 11.46
C LEU A 181 0.84 -7.61 12.23
N LEU A 182 0.40 -6.34 12.36
CA LEU A 182 -0.88 -6.00 13.00
C LEU A 182 -2.05 -6.62 12.24
N SER A 183 -2.03 -6.58 10.90
CA SER A 183 -3.07 -7.19 10.07
C SER A 183 -3.16 -8.69 10.30
N VAL A 184 -2.02 -9.41 10.37
CA VAL A 184 -2.01 -10.85 10.65
C VAL A 184 -2.48 -11.15 12.07
N ILE A 185 -2.07 -10.38 13.08
CA ILE A 185 -2.53 -10.56 14.46
C ILE A 185 -4.04 -10.38 14.56
N ILE A 186 -4.58 -9.29 14.00
CA ILE A 186 -6.02 -9.03 14.03
C ILE A 186 -6.78 -10.13 13.26
N SER A 187 -6.29 -10.51 12.08
CA SER A 187 -6.91 -11.54 11.25
C SER A 187 -6.87 -12.92 11.92
N SER A 188 -5.78 -13.27 12.60
CA SER A 188 -5.66 -14.55 13.30
C SER A 188 -6.58 -14.62 14.51
N LEU A 189 -6.70 -13.53 15.28
CA LEU A 189 -7.63 -13.41 16.40
C LEU A 189 -9.08 -13.52 15.92
N TYR A 190 -9.42 -12.85 14.82
CA TYR A 190 -10.77 -12.87 14.26
C TYR A 190 -11.14 -14.23 13.66
N LEU A 191 -10.23 -14.86 12.91
CA LEU A 191 -10.46 -16.14 12.25
C LEU A 191 -10.18 -17.35 13.17
N GLN A 192 -9.71 -17.11 14.39
CA GLN A 192 -9.27 -18.14 15.35
C GLN A 192 -8.23 -19.12 14.77
N VAL A 193 -7.29 -18.60 13.98
CA VAL A 193 -6.22 -19.40 13.36
C VAL A 193 -4.93 -19.25 14.15
N VAL A 194 -4.30 -20.38 14.48
CA VAL A 194 -2.98 -20.38 15.15
C VAL A 194 -1.91 -19.89 14.17
N ILE A 195 -1.21 -18.82 14.55
CA ILE A 195 -0.06 -18.31 13.79
C ILE A 195 1.06 -19.34 13.85
N LYS A 196 1.46 -19.88 12.69
CA LYS A 196 2.60 -20.80 12.59
C LYS A 196 3.88 -20.13 13.12
N ALA A 197 4.70 -20.87 13.85
CA ALA A 197 5.96 -20.38 14.42
C ALA A 197 6.89 -19.72 13.38
N ASN A 198 6.85 -20.20 12.13
CA ASN A 198 7.64 -19.70 11.00
C ASN A 198 7.30 -18.26 10.56
N LEU A 199 6.21 -17.67 11.08
CA LEU A 199 5.90 -16.26 10.85
C LEU A 199 6.66 -15.33 11.82
N TRP A 200 7.13 -15.86 12.96
CA TRP A 200 7.81 -15.09 14.01
C TRP A 200 9.33 -15.09 13.89
N ILE A 201 9.87 -15.88 12.96
CA ILE A 201 11.30 -15.95 12.61
C ILE A 201 11.56 -14.98 11.46
#